data_AF-A0A3N5YG32-F1
#
_entry.id   AF-A0A3N5YG32-F1
#
_cell.length_a   1.000
_cell.length_b   1.000
_cell.length_c   1.000
_cell.angle_alpha   90.00
_cell.angle_beta   90.00
_cell.angle_gamma   90.00
#
_symmetry.space_group_name_H-M   'P 1'
#
loop_
_entity.id
_entity.type
_entity.pdbx_description
1 polymer ?
#
loop_
_entity_poly.entity_id
_entity_poly.type
_entity_poly.pdbx_seq_one_letter_code
_entity_poly.pdbx_strand_id
1 'polypeptide(L)'
;MNSTYRLDVEGGDIVAALRRLFQNLLGGGGLQALLAPMHLPMKSMVMPTLITQADRLEGVDPLAPCFPMNAARIASRLARKPMGARWAAVLRPCEVRALVELVKLKQARLEEVILISADCLGAFQNKDYIAFAGSDPPAATARFLRQAAA
;
A
#
# COMPACT_ATOMS: atom_id res chain seq x y z
N MET A 1 -21.73 9.84 4.53
CA MET A 1 -21.21 11.21 4.32
C MET A 1 -19.90 11.03 3.59
N ASN A 2 -19.80 11.47 2.34
CA ASN A 2 -18.57 11.34 1.56
C ASN A 2 -17.89 12.70 1.52
N SER A 3 -16.61 12.73 1.89
CA SER A 3 -15.78 13.93 1.80
C SER A 3 -14.77 13.72 0.69
N THR A 4 -14.61 14.73 -0.16
CA THR A 4 -13.63 14.72 -1.25
C THR A 4 -12.55 15.73 -0.92
N TYR A 5 -11.30 15.30 -1.01
CA TYR A 5 -10.14 16.15 -0.83
C TYR A 5 -9.21 16.00 -2.04
N ARG A 6 -8.46 17.05 -2.35
CA ARG A 6 -7.43 17.01 -3.39
C ARG A 6 -6.07 16.91 -2.73
N LEU A 7 -5.27 15.95 -3.17
CA LEU A 7 -3.86 15.85 -2.80
C LEU A 7 -3.05 16.60 -3.86
N ASP A 8 -2.26 17.58 -3.44
CA ASP A 8 -1.38 18.29 -4.37
C ASP A 8 -0.19 17.40 -4.77
N VAL A 9 0.09 17.36 -6.08
CA VAL A 9 1.14 16.52 -6.67
C VAL A 9 2.15 17.43 -7.36
N GLU A 10 3.34 17.51 -6.80
CA GLU A 10 4.45 18.30 -7.36
C GLU A 10 5.20 17.49 -8.41
N GLY A 11 5.50 18.10 -9.56
CA GLY A 11 6.28 17.45 -10.63
C GLY A 11 5.64 16.20 -11.25
N GLY A 12 4.36 15.93 -10.98
CA GLY A 12 3.67 14.72 -11.43
C GLY A 12 4.05 13.45 -10.64
N ASP A 13 4.83 13.55 -9.56
CA ASP A 13 5.22 12.39 -8.75
C ASP A 13 4.14 12.03 -7.72
N ILE A 14 3.18 11.22 -8.17
CA ILE A 14 2.07 10.74 -7.35
C ILE A 14 2.56 9.88 -6.19
N VAL A 15 3.61 9.07 -6.40
CA VAL A 15 4.15 8.17 -5.37
C VAL A 15 4.76 9.00 -4.23
N ALA A 16 5.52 10.05 -4.56
CA ALA A 16 6.04 10.98 -3.55
C ALA A 16 4.94 11.73 -2.80
N ALA A 17 3.86 12.13 -3.48
CA ALA A 17 2.71 12.75 -2.82
C ALA A 17 2.03 11.80 -1.82
N LEU A 18 1.84 10.52 -2.20
CA LEU A 18 1.29 9.49 -1.31
C LEU A 18 2.22 9.20 -0.12
N ARG A 19 3.54 9.12 -0.34
CA ARG A 19 4.52 8.97 0.75
C ARG A 19 4.42 10.11 1.76
N ARG A 20 4.32 11.36 1.30
CA ARG A 20 4.13 12.54 2.16
C ARG A 20 2.83 12.47 2.95
N LEU A 21 1.73 12.04 2.32
CA LEU A 21 0.47 11.80 3.02
C LEU A 21 0.65 10.77 4.13
N PHE A 22 1.27 9.63 3.84
CA PHE A 22 1.52 8.58 4.83
C PHE A 22 2.46 9.03 5.95
N GLN A 23 3.46 9.84 5.63
CA GLN A 23 4.37 10.43 6.61
C GLN A 23 3.61 11.30 7.59
N ASN A 24 2.72 12.16 7.09
CA ASN A 24 1.87 13.01 7.93
C ASN A 24 0.90 12.17 8.79
N LEU A 25 0.35 11.08 8.26
CA LEU A 25 -0.54 10.18 9.01
C LEU A 25 0.20 9.49 10.18
N LEU A 26 1.41 8.96 9.95
CA LEU A 26 2.23 8.35 10.99
C LEU A 26 2.79 9.38 11.98
N GLY A 27 3.20 10.55 11.50
CA GLY A 27 3.77 11.62 12.33
C GLY A 27 2.73 12.35 13.19
N GLY A 28 1.45 12.34 12.79
CA GLY A 28 0.35 13.03 13.49
C GLY A 28 -0.16 12.33 14.75
N GLY A 29 0.41 11.19 15.16
CA GLY A 29 0.08 10.47 16.41
C GLY A 29 -1.24 9.68 16.39
N GLY A 30 -2.12 9.91 15.41
CA GLY A 30 -3.36 9.15 15.24
C GLY A 30 -3.18 7.75 14.66
N LEU A 31 -1.99 7.44 14.14
CA LEU A 31 -1.66 6.18 13.48
C LEU A 31 -0.30 5.67 13.98
N GLN A 32 -0.23 4.44 14.49
CA GLN A 32 1.01 3.86 15.02
C GLN A 32 1.72 2.93 14.04
N ALA A 33 1.02 2.44 13.01
CA ALA A 33 1.59 1.61 11.98
C ALA A 33 0.86 1.73 10.64
N LEU A 34 1.58 1.47 9.57
CA LEU A 34 1.12 1.45 8.19
C LEU A 34 1.58 0.15 7.53
N LEU A 35 0.65 -0.72 7.15
CA LEU A 35 0.93 -1.84 6.26
C LEU A 35 0.79 -1.33 4.82
N ALA A 36 1.89 -1.26 4.07
CA ALA A 36 1.88 -0.77 2.70
C ALA A 36 2.86 -1.56 1.80
N PRO A 37 2.63 -1.59 0.48
CA PRO A 37 3.62 -2.14 -0.45
C PRO A 37 4.90 -1.29 -0.43
N MET A 38 6.06 -1.94 -0.29
CA MET A 38 7.37 -1.29 -0.25
C MET A 38 8.38 -2.07 -1.08
N HIS A 39 9.18 -1.36 -1.88
CA HIS A 39 10.35 -1.90 -2.59
C HIS A 39 11.40 -2.40 -1.59
N LEU A 40 11.86 -3.64 -1.75
CA LEU A 40 12.92 -4.19 -0.90
C LEU A 40 14.32 -3.80 -1.40
N PRO A 41 15.29 -3.46 -0.54
CA PRO A 41 16.61 -2.95 -0.96
C PRO A 41 17.43 -3.88 -1.88
N MET A 42 17.22 -5.20 -1.79
CA MET A 42 18.05 -6.20 -2.48
C MET A 42 17.39 -6.85 -3.70
N LYS A 43 16.09 -6.60 -3.94
CA LYS A 43 15.32 -7.26 -5.00
C LYS A 43 14.41 -6.24 -5.66
N SER A 44 14.19 -6.36 -6.97
CA SER A 44 13.18 -5.62 -7.73
C SER A 44 11.74 -6.01 -7.37
N MET A 45 11.49 -6.32 -6.10
CA MET A 45 10.25 -6.89 -5.60
C MET A 45 9.68 -5.92 -4.58
N VAL A 46 8.39 -5.66 -4.71
CA VAL A 46 7.61 -4.93 -3.72
C VAL A 46 6.95 -5.94 -2.82
N MET A 47 6.99 -5.73 -1.51
CA MET A 47 6.35 -6.61 -0.55
C MET A 47 5.49 -5.80 0.42
N PRO A 48 4.37 -6.35 0.91
CA PRO A 48 3.64 -5.75 2.01
C PRO A 48 4.54 -5.66 3.24
N THR A 49 4.77 -4.45 3.72
CA THR A 49 5.68 -4.14 4.82
C THR A 49 4.94 -3.35 5.88
N LEU A 50 5.16 -3.66 7.16
CA LEU A 50 4.60 -2.93 8.28
C LEU A 50 5.60 -1.84 8.72
N ILE A 51 5.26 -0.59 8.50
CA ILE A 51 6.06 0.59 8.83
C ILE A 51 5.50 1.23 10.10
N THR A 52 6.35 1.49 11.09
CA THR A 52 5.97 2.15 12.35
C THR A 52 6.63 3.52 12.55
N GLN A 53 7.60 3.87 11.72
CA GLN A 53 8.35 5.14 11.83
C GLN A 53 8.09 6.01 10.59
N ALA A 54 7.71 7.27 10.81
CA ALA A 54 7.33 8.19 9.75
C ALA A 54 8.50 8.56 8.80
N ASP A 55 9.74 8.44 9.26
CA ASP A 55 10.97 8.64 8.48
C ASP A 55 11.35 7.41 7.63
N ARG A 56 10.68 6.26 7.80
CA ARG A 56 10.96 5.01 7.07
C ARG A 56 9.94 4.69 5.98
N LEU A 57 9.60 5.70 5.18
CA LEU A 57 8.68 5.57 4.04
C LEU A 57 9.39 5.59 2.68
N GLU A 58 10.72 5.65 2.68
CA GLU A 58 11.51 5.46 1.46
C GLU A 58 11.19 4.09 0.85
N GLY A 59 10.91 4.06 -0.45
CA GLY A 59 10.54 2.84 -1.16
C GLY A 59 9.07 2.40 -0.99
N VAL A 60 8.24 3.06 -0.17
CA VAL A 60 6.79 2.76 -0.15
C VAL A 60 6.18 3.10 -1.52
N ASP A 61 5.49 2.16 -2.14
CA ASP A 61 4.94 2.34 -3.47
C ASP A 61 3.60 1.61 -3.61
N PRO A 62 2.49 2.25 -3.18
CA PRO A 62 1.17 1.63 -3.23
C PRO A 62 0.63 1.47 -4.66
N LEU A 63 1.27 2.10 -5.65
CA LEU A 63 0.86 2.09 -7.05
C LEU A 63 1.72 1.16 -7.91
N ALA A 64 2.75 0.53 -7.33
CA ALA A 64 3.59 -0.42 -8.04
C ALA A 64 2.73 -1.52 -8.70
N PRO A 65 2.89 -1.82 -10.00
CA PRO A 65 2.02 -2.76 -10.71
C PRO A 65 2.39 -4.22 -10.45
N CYS A 66 2.63 -4.62 -9.21
CA CYS A 66 3.04 -5.98 -8.85
C CYS A 66 2.11 -6.62 -7.82
N PHE A 67 1.76 -7.88 -8.04
CA PHE A 67 0.91 -8.63 -7.11
C PHE A 67 1.60 -9.93 -6.67
N PRO A 68 2.62 -9.84 -5.79
CA PRO A 68 3.38 -11.01 -5.35
C PRO A 68 2.57 -11.97 -4.50
N MET A 69 1.62 -11.41 -3.74
CA MET A 69 0.71 -12.12 -2.86
C MET A 69 -0.43 -11.17 -2.46
N ASN A 70 -1.52 -11.74 -1.95
CA ASN A 70 -2.61 -10.97 -1.39
C ASN A 70 -2.28 -10.50 0.04
N ALA A 71 -2.09 -9.18 0.22
CA ALA A 71 -1.75 -8.55 1.49
C ALA A 71 -2.87 -8.66 2.55
N ALA A 72 -4.11 -8.99 2.17
CA ALA A 72 -5.20 -9.28 3.12
C ALA A 72 -4.86 -10.46 4.05
N ARG A 73 -4.01 -11.40 3.60
CA ARG A 73 -3.52 -12.48 4.45
C ARG A 73 -2.62 -11.98 5.59
N ILE A 74 -1.84 -10.94 5.34
CA ILE A 74 -0.98 -10.32 6.37
C ILE A 74 -1.85 -9.41 7.25
N ALA A 75 -2.67 -8.56 6.62
CA ALA A 75 -3.58 -7.66 7.32
C ALA A 75 -4.51 -8.41 8.28
N SER A 76 -5.09 -9.55 7.86
CA SER A 76 -5.97 -10.34 8.72
C SER A 76 -5.26 -10.93 9.94
N ARG A 77 -3.99 -11.32 9.82
CA ARG A 77 -3.18 -11.80 10.95
C ARG A 77 -2.90 -10.70 11.96
N LEU A 78 -2.57 -9.50 11.47
CA LEU A 78 -2.39 -8.31 12.32
C LEU A 78 -3.70 -7.91 13.00
N ALA A 79 -4.80 -7.94 12.25
CA ALA A 79 -6.15 -7.61 12.68
C ALA A 79 -6.84 -8.70 13.53
N ARG A 80 -6.20 -9.85 13.78
CA ARG A 80 -6.85 -10.98 14.46
C ARG A 80 -7.06 -10.70 15.95
N LYS A 81 -6.15 -9.96 16.57
CA LYS A 81 -6.21 -9.50 17.95
C LYS A 81 -6.01 -7.99 17.97
N PRO A 82 -6.60 -7.27 18.95
CA PRO A 82 -6.31 -5.86 19.14
C PRO A 82 -4.80 -5.64 19.33
N MET A 83 -4.26 -4.68 18.59
CA MET A 83 -2.91 -4.17 18.75
C MET A 83 -2.84 -3.10 19.86
N GLY A 84 -3.99 -2.60 20.33
CA GLY A 84 -4.07 -1.51 21.31
C GLY A 84 -3.78 -0.15 20.68
N ALA A 85 -3.87 -0.07 19.36
CA ALA A 85 -3.32 1.00 18.55
C ALA A 85 -4.03 1.05 17.20
N ARG A 86 -4.38 2.26 16.74
CA ARG A 86 -4.87 2.43 15.36
C ARG A 86 -3.72 2.26 14.38
N TRP A 87 -3.97 1.49 13.32
CA TRP A 87 -3.03 1.27 12.22
C TRP A 87 -3.78 1.28 10.88
N ALA A 88 -3.06 1.47 9.79
CA ALA A 88 -3.66 1.56 8.45
C ALA A 88 -3.14 0.43 7.56
N ALA A 89 -4.04 -0.09 6.71
CA ALA A 89 -3.69 -1.05 5.68
C ALA A 89 -3.93 -0.40 4.31
N VAL A 90 -2.85 -0.20 3.55
CA VAL A 90 -2.89 0.23 2.15
C VAL A 90 -3.00 -1.01 1.29
N LEU A 91 -4.20 -1.25 0.76
CA LEU A 91 -4.60 -2.48 0.08
C LEU A 91 -5.22 -2.15 -1.27
N ARG A 92 -5.01 -3.01 -2.26
CA ARG A 92 -5.73 -2.95 -3.54
C ARG A 92 -7.21 -3.30 -3.35
N PRO A 93 -8.11 -2.94 -4.28
CA PRO A 93 -9.53 -3.26 -4.17
C PRO A 93 -9.80 -4.77 -4.00
N CYS A 94 -9.04 -5.63 -4.70
CA CYS A 94 -9.15 -7.08 -4.57
C CYS A 94 -8.71 -7.60 -3.18
N GLU A 95 -7.75 -6.94 -2.54
CA GLU A 95 -7.26 -7.28 -1.20
C GLU A 95 -8.20 -6.76 -0.13
N VAL A 96 -8.77 -5.56 -0.29
CA VAL A 96 -9.83 -5.05 0.59
C VAL A 96 -11.02 -6.02 0.61
N ARG A 97 -11.47 -6.48 -0.56
CA ARG A 97 -12.55 -7.50 -0.66
C ARG A 97 -12.18 -8.77 0.10
N ALA A 98 -10.96 -9.28 -0.08
CA ALA A 98 -10.50 -10.48 0.63
C ALA A 98 -10.45 -10.27 2.16
N LEU A 99 -9.99 -9.10 2.63
CA LEU A 99 -9.96 -8.78 4.06
C LEU A 99 -11.38 -8.72 4.64
N VAL A 100 -12.33 -8.11 3.92
CA VAL A 100 -13.74 -8.05 4.34
C VAL A 100 -14.34 -9.45 4.47
N GLU A 101 -14.06 -10.37 3.55
CA GLU A 101 -14.50 -11.77 3.69
C GLU A 101 -13.88 -12.45 4.92
N LEU A 102 -12.60 -12.19 5.20
CA LEU A 102 -11.93 -12.73 6.40
C LEU A 102 -12.55 -12.17 7.70
N VAL A 103 -13.03 -10.93 7.69
CA VAL A 103 -13.78 -10.35 8.82
C VAL A 103 -15.11 -11.07 9.02
N LYS A 104 -15.87 -11.36 7.96
CA LYS A 104 -17.14 -12.12 8.04
C LYS A 104 -16.92 -13.52 8.62
N LEU A 105 -15.79 -14.14 8.29
CA LEU A 105 -15.37 -15.45 8.83
C LEU A 105 -14.76 -15.37 10.24
N LYS A 106 -14.80 -14.20 10.89
CA LYS A 106 -14.22 -13.94 12.23
C LYS A 106 -12.70 -14.20 12.30
N GLN A 107 -11.99 -14.08 11.17
CA GLN A 107 -10.54 -14.24 11.07
C GLN A 107 -9.77 -12.91 11.18
N ALA A 108 -10.47 -11.78 11.13
CA ALA A 108 -9.94 -10.43 11.30
C ALA A 108 -11.00 -9.52 11.93
N ARG A 109 -10.58 -8.39 12.51
CA ARG A 109 -11.46 -7.36 13.05
C ARG A 109 -10.97 -5.97 12.63
N LEU A 110 -11.88 -5.03 12.38
CA LEU A 110 -11.54 -3.74 11.75
C LEU A 110 -11.58 -2.53 12.70
N GLU A 111 -11.84 -2.74 13.99
CA GLU A 111 -12.06 -1.66 14.97
C GLU A 111 -10.84 -0.74 15.11
N GLU A 112 -9.64 -1.27 14.90
CA GLU A 112 -8.37 -0.55 14.97
C GLU A 112 -7.74 -0.30 13.58
N VAL A 113 -8.43 -0.67 12.49
CA VAL A 113 -7.86 -0.70 11.14
C VAL A 113 -8.47 0.40 10.26
N ILE A 114 -7.63 1.30 9.78
CA ILE A 114 -7.99 2.24 8.71
C ILE A 114 -7.65 1.60 7.37
N LEU A 115 -8.67 1.37 6.53
CA LEU A 115 -8.46 0.85 5.18
C LEU A 115 -8.21 2.01 4.20
N ILE A 116 -7.08 1.95 3.52
CA ILE A 116 -6.71 2.88 2.45
C ILE A 116 -6.62 2.06 1.16
N SER A 117 -7.32 2.48 0.12
CA SER A 117 -7.29 1.80 -1.18
C SER A 117 -7.09 2.83 -2.29
N ALA A 118 -6.38 2.41 -3.33
CA ALA A 118 -6.25 3.14 -4.58
C ALA A 118 -6.84 2.32 -5.72
N ASP A 119 -7.25 2.97 -6.79
CA ASP A 119 -7.68 2.28 -8.00
C ASP A 119 -6.50 1.50 -8.60
N CYS A 120 -6.74 0.22 -8.89
CA CYS A 120 -5.72 -0.70 -9.37
C CYS A 120 -5.81 -0.81 -10.89
N LEU A 121 -4.91 -0.14 -11.60
CA LEU A 121 -4.84 -0.13 -13.07
C LEU A 121 -4.27 -1.43 -13.67
N GLY A 122 -3.76 -2.34 -12.84
CA GLY A 122 -3.28 -3.66 -13.25
C GLY A 122 -2.23 -4.22 -12.31
N ALA A 123 -1.86 -5.48 -12.56
CA ALA A 123 -0.80 -6.15 -11.82
C ALA A 123 -0.09 -7.21 -12.66
N PHE A 124 1.23 -7.17 -12.62
CA PHE A 124 2.13 -8.21 -13.11
C PHE A 124 2.26 -9.35 -12.10
N GLN A 125 2.46 -10.56 -12.61
CA GLN A 125 3.02 -11.67 -11.83
C GLN A 125 4.48 -11.37 -11.48
N ASN A 126 5.03 -12.08 -10.48
CA ASN A 126 6.40 -11.82 -10.01
C ASN A 126 7.46 -11.82 -11.12
N LYS A 127 7.42 -12.81 -12.02
CA LYS A 127 8.40 -12.93 -13.12
C LYS A 127 8.27 -11.75 -14.09
N ASP A 128 7.03 -11.41 -14.47
CA ASP A 128 6.76 -10.34 -15.42
C ASP A 128 7.10 -8.97 -14.82
N TYR A 129 6.85 -8.77 -13.52
CA TYR A 129 7.21 -7.54 -12.84
C TYR A 129 8.71 -7.34 -12.80
N ILE A 130 9.48 -8.38 -12.49
CA ILE A 130 10.95 -8.29 -12.47
C ILE A 130 11.48 -7.93 -13.87
N ALA A 131 10.94 -8.54 -14.92
CA ALA A 131 11.30 -8.22 -16.30
C ALA A 131 10.91 -6.79 -16.68
N PHE A 132 9.71 -6.34 -16.29
CA PHE A 132 9.23 -4.99 -16.55
C PHE A 132 10.03 -3.94 -15.77
N ALA A 133 10.27 -4.15 -14.48
CA ALA A 133 10.96 -3.22 -13.60
C ALA A 133 12.43 -3.03 -14.01
N GLY A 134 13.09 -4.10 -14.46
CA GLY A 134 14.50 -4.05 -14.83
C GLY A 134 15.38 -3.60 -13.66
N SER A 135 16.32 -2.71 -13.94
CA SER A 135 17.28 -2.18 -12.95
C SER A 135 16.75 -1.00 -12.12
N ASP A 136 15.58 -0.44 -12.45
CA ASP A 136 14.98 0.70 -11.73
C ASP A 136 13.51 0.43 -11.39
N PRO A 137 13.25 -0.34 -10.32
CA PRO A 137 11.90 -0.66 -9.87
C PRO A 137 11.06 0.56 -9.46
N PRO A 138 11.60 1.58 -8.78
CA PRO A 138 10.86 2.81 -8.49
C PRO A 138 10.36 3.53 -9.76
N ALA A 139 11.19 3.65 -10.81
CA ALA A 139 10.76 4.28 -12.06
C ALA A 139 9.71 3.46 -12.83
N ALA A 140 9.63 2.14 -12.58
CA ALA A 140 8.69 1.24 -13.24
C ALA A 140 7.24 1.66 -13.00
N THR A 141 6.92 2.12 -11.79
CA THR A 141 5.57 2.59 -11.43
C THR A 141 5.16 3.80 -12.26
N ALA A 142 6.02 4.82 -12.32
CA ALA A 142 5.75 6.02 -13.10
C ALA A 142 5.59 5.72 -14.60
N ARG A 143 6.34 4.75 -15.13
CA ARG A 143 6.19 4.28 -16.52
C ARG A 143 4.87 3.57 -16.73
N PHE A 144 4.47 2.69 -15.81
CA PHE A 144 3.21 1.96 -15.89
C PHE A 144 1.99 2.89 -15.82
N LEU A 145 1.99 3.85 -14.89
CA LEU A 145 0.90 4.82 -14.76
C LEU A 145 0.73 5.68 -16.03
N ARG A 146 1.84 6.09 -16.66
CA ARG A 146 1.80 6.81 -17.95
C ARG A 146 1.22 5.96 -19.08
N GLN A 147 1.54 4.67 -19.13
CA GLN A 147 0.99 3.76 -20.15
C GLN A 147 -0.50 3.47 -19.94
N ALA A 148 -0.96 3.40 -18.70
CA ALA A 148 -2.37 3.13 -18.38
C ALA A 148 -3.28 4.36 -18.52
N ALA A 149 -2.71 5.57 -18.53
CA ALA A 149 -3.43 6.82 -18.72
C ALA A 149 -3.49 7.30 -20.18
N ALA A 150 -2.81 6.59 -21.10
CA ALA A 150 -2.80 6.85 -22.55
C ALA A 150 -3.87 6.00 -23.25
#